data_AF-A0A382L5H5-F1
#
_entry.id   AF-A0A382L5H5-F1
#
_cell.length_a   1.000
_cell.length_b   1.000
_cell.length_c   1.000
_cell.angle_alpha   90.00
_cell.angle_beta   90.00
_cell.angle_gamma   90.00
#
_symmetry.space_group_name_H-M   'P 1'
#
loop_
_entity.id
_entity.type
_entity.pdbx_description
1 polymer ?
#
loop_
_entity_poly.entity_id
_entity_poly.type
_entity_poly.pdbx_seq_one_letter_code
_entity_poly.pdbx_strand_id
1 'polypeptide(L)' 'MAIVEEKPAIVYVRDEVAEVILLVATDKGAFLYFSDADRRHWDVSGPHFMGYVIHHL' A
#
# COMPACT_ATOMS: atom_id res chain seq x y z
N MET A 1 -1.83 -6.84 39.20
CA MET A 1 -2.16 -5.95 38.07
C MET A 1 -0.92 -5.88 37.20
N ALA A 2 -0.85 -6.69 36.14
CA ALA A 2 0.34 -6.79 35.33
C ALA A 2 0.47 -5.56 34.44
N ILE A 3 1.64 -4.92 34.48
CA ILE A 3 2.05 -3.90 33.52
C ILE A 3 2.27 -4.63 32.21
N VAL A 4 1.37 -4.43 31.24
CA VAL A 4 1.57 -4.90 29.88
C VAL A 4 2.49 -3.89 29.22
N GLU A 5 3.74 -4.28 29.01
CA GLU A 5 4.73 -3.49 28.27
C GLU A 5 4.25 -3.41 26.82
N GLU A 6 3.78 -2.22 26.42
CA GLU A 6 3.31 -1.94 25.07
C GLU A 6 4.51 -2.07 24.12
N LYS A 7 4.51 -3.12 23.30
CA LYS A 7 5.56 -3.38 22.34
C LYS A 7 5.58 -2.21 21.33
N PRO A 8 6.71 -1.51 21.14
CA PRO A 8 6.75 -0.37 20.23
C PRO A 8 6.39 -0.84 18.82
N ALA A 9 5.36 -0.22 18.26
CA ALA A 9 4.95 -0.49 16.89
C ALA A 9 6.12 -0.16 15.96
N ILE A 10 6.53 -1.14 15.15
CA ILE A 10 7.64 -1.02 14.18
C ILE A 10 7.34 -0.02 13.05
N VAL A 11 6.12 0.52 12.99
CA VAL A 11 5.66 1.47 11.99
C VAL A 11 4.83 2.56 12.68
N TYR A 12 5.18 3.82 12.42
CA TYR A 12 4.38 4.98 12.80
C TYR A 12 3.21 5.10 11.82
N VAL A 13 2.05 4.58 12.20
CA VAL A 13 0.81 4.88 11.48
C VAL A 13 0.38 6.26 11.92
N ARG A 14 0.34 7.22 11.00
CA ARG A 14 -0.31 8.51 11.28
C ARG A 14 -1.78 8.22 11.62
N ASP A 15 -2.30 8.79 12.70
CA ASP A 15 -3.71 8.59 13.11
C ASP A 15 -4.70 8.98 11.99
N GLU A 16 -4.27 9.84 11.07
CA GLU A 16 -5.00 10.21 9.87
C GLU A 16 -4.21 9.78 8.61
N VAL A 17 -4.49 8.58 8.09
CA VAL A 17 -4.08 8.19 6.73
C VAL A 17 -5.28 8.42 5.82
N ALA A 18 -5.27 9.56 5.13
CA ALA A 18 -6.34 9.95 4.22
C ALA A 18 -6.27 9.24 2.86
N GLU A 19 -5.13 8.67 2.46
CA GLU A 19 -4.98 7.98 1.18
C GLU A 19 -3.99 6.82 1.33
N VAL A 20 -4.31 5.68 0.70
CA VAL A 20 -3.45 4.49 0.65
C VAL A 20 -3.07 4.22 -0.79
N ILE A 21 -1.80 3.84 -1.00
CA ILE A 21 -1.32 3.38 -2.29
C ILE A 21 -0.93 1.91 -2.17
N LEU A 22 -1.47 1.08 -3.06
CA LEU A 22 -0.99 -0.29 -3.24
C LEU A 22 -0.05 -0.32 -4.45
N LEU A 23 1.17 -0.81 -4.21
CA LEU A 23 2.17 -1.03 -5.24
C LEU A 23 2.13 -2.51 -5.63
N VAL A 24 1.74 -2.81 -6.86
CA VAL A 24 1.50 -4.18 -7.31
C VAL A 24 2.47 -4.55 -8.42
N ALA A 25 3.37 -5.48 -8.11
CA ALA A 25 4.33 -6.07 -9.05
C ALA A 25 3.75 -7.35 -9.64
N THR A 26 3.72 -7.48 -10.97
CA THR A 26 3.21 -8.66 -11.67
C THR A 26 4.19 -9.15 -12.75
N ASP A 27 3.91 -10.30 -13.36
CA ASP A 27 4.64 -10.79 -14.53
C ASP A 27 4.25 -10.07 -15.84
N LYS A 28 3.29 -9.13 -15.81
CA LYS A 28 2.82 -8.35 -16.96
C LYS A 28 3.16 -6.85 -16.88
N GLY A 29 3.71 -6.40 -15.76
CA GLY A 29 4.01 -5.00 -15.49
C GLY A 29 3.68 -4.60 -14.06
N ALA A 30 3.82 -3.31 -13.78
CA ALA A 30 3.53 -2.69 -12.49
C ALA A 30 2.21 -1.91 -12.53
N PHE A 31 1.45 -1.98 -11.44
CA PHE A 31 0.23 -1.21 -11.26
C PHE A 31 0.27 -0.47 -9.93
N LEU A 32 -0.29 0.73 -9.93
CA LEU A 32 -0.48 1.55 -8.73
C LEU A 32 -1.97 1.78 -8.54
N TYR A 33 -2.46 1.47 -7.34
CA TYR A 33 -3.84 1.69 -6.95
C TYR A 33 -3.88 2.75 -5.86
N PHE A 34 -4.54 3.86 -6.13
CA PHE A 34 -4.69 4.98 -5.22
C PHE A 34 -6.09 4.92 -4.61
N SER A 35 -6.18 4.86 -3.28
CA SER A 35 -7.47 4.85 -2.57
C SER A 35 -7.92 6.25 -2.20
N ASP A 36 -9.23 6.44 -2.13
CA ASP A 36 -9.82 7.49 -1.29
C ASP A 36 -9.66 7.16 0.22
N ALA A 37 -10.07 8.10 1.08
CA ALA A 37 -9.90 7.99 2.54
C ALA A 37 -10.69 6.86 3.19
N ASP A 38 -11.85 6.52 2.63
CA ASP A 38 -12.68 5.42 3.12
C ASP A 38 -12.42 4.09 2.39
N ARG A 39 -11.53 4.09 1.38
CA ARG A 39 -11.10 2.94 0.57
C ARG A 39 -12.23 2.32 -0.25
N ARG A 40 -13.24 3.09 -0.62
CA ARG A 40 -14.35 2.64 -1.48
C ARG A 40 -14.11 2.89 -2.94
N HIS A 41 -13.31 3.89 -3.29
CA HIS A 41 -12.92 4.17 -4.67
C HIS A 41 -11.42 4.04 -4.86
N TRP A 42 -11.07 3.52 -6.03
CA TRP A 42 -9.70 3.22 -6.39
C TRP A 42 -9.44 3.70 -7.81
N ASP A 43 -8.52 4.64 -7.93
CA ASP A 43 -7.97 5.04 -9.21
C ASP A 43 -6.77 4.15 -9.54
N VAL A 44 -6.72 3.68 -10.79
CA VAL A 44 -5.72 2.69 -11.23
C VAL A 44 -4.81 3.31 -12.29
N SER A 45 -3.50 3.20 -12.07
CA SER A 45 -2.48 3.56 -13.04
C SER A 45 -1.66 2.34 -13.44
N GLY A 46 -1.46 2.18 -14.75
CA GLY A 46 -0.68 1.10 -15.35
C GLY A 46 -1.38 0.44 -16.54
N PRO A 47 -0.83 -0.67 -17.08
CA PRO A 47 0.44 -1.28 -16.68
C PRO A 47 1.65 -0.39 -17.03
N HIS A 48 2.46 -0.08 -16.03
CA HIS A 48 3.79 0.48 -16.24
C HIS A 48 4.74 -0.66 -16.59
N PHE A 49 5.66 -0.43 -17.54
CA PHE A 49 6.56 -1.47 -18.06
C PHE A 49 5.80 -2.70 -18.59
N MET A 50 4.79 -2.46 -19.44
CA MET A 50 3.95 -3.51 -20.02
C MET A 50 4.77 -4.63 -20.65
N GLY A 51 4.45 -5.87 -20.27
CA GLY A 51 5.09 -7.09 -20.78
C GLY A 51 6.37 -7.51 -20.03
N TYR A 52 6.82 -6.74 -19.03
CA TYR A 52 7.95 -7.11 -18.18
C TYR A 52 7.50 -7.72 -16.85
N VAL A 53 8.33 -8.63 -16.32
CA VAL A 53 8.16 -9.17 -14.96
C VAL A 53 8.75 -8.18 -13.96
N ILE A 54 7.93 -7.75 -13.00
CA ILE A 54 8.33 -6.85 -11.93
C ILE A 54 8.45 -7.66 -10.63
N HIS A 55 9.55 -7.48 -9.91
CA HIS A 55 9.83 -8.24 -8.68
C HIS A 55 9.66 -7.42 -7.41
N HIS A 56 9.92 -6.11 -7.46
CA HIS A 56 9.90 -5.25 -6.29
C HIS A 56 9.33 -3.89 -6.68
N LEU A 57 8.58 -3.30 -5.75
CA LEU A 57 7.94 -2.00 -5.82
C LEU A 57 7.87 -1.40 -4.42
#